data_AF-A0A543JF24-F1
#
_entry.id   AF-A0A543JF24-F1
#
_cell.length_a   1.000
_cell.length_b   1.000
_cell.length_c   1.000
_cell.angle_alpha   90.00
_cell.angle_beta   90.00
_cell.angle_gamma   90.00
#
_symmetry.space_group_name_H-M   'P 1'
#
loop_
_entity.id
_entity.type
_entity.pdbx_description
1 polymer ?
#
loop_
_entity_poly.entity_id
_entity_poly.type
_entity_poly.pdbx_seq_one_letter_code
_entity_poly.pdbx_strand_id
1 'polypeptide(L)'
;MAVAADARDVVHCEQFTDAAQRRRAGRLCGHFDAVRGLDPSRVALVERLLWRALVALRDSQPLREALARTENRPGLAAAIAEPTRGLAELDRRLDQFEDALRIVVEESDPELTGTALRRVAALDPL
;
A
#
# COMPACT_ATOMS: atom_id res chain seq x y z
N MET A 1 -13.73 -19.33 2.15
CA MET A 1 -14.75 -18.40 1.60
C MET A 1 -14.02 -17.21 1.02
N ALA A 2 -14.06 -17.04 -0.30
CA ALA A 2 -13.49 -15.86 -0.95
C ALA A 2 -14.41 -14.68 -0.62
N VAL A 3 -13.93 -13.76 0.22
CA VAL A 3 -14.61 -12.47 0.40
C VAL A 3 -14.41 -11.73 -0.91
N ALA A 4 -15.45 -11.70 -1.74
CA ALA A 4 -15.47 -10.84 -2.91
C ALA A 4 -15.24 -9.41 -2.41
N ALA A 5 -14.26 -8.72 -2.98
CA ALA A 5 -13.97 -7.32 -2.68
C ALA A 5 -15.27 -6.51 -2.77
N ASP A 6 -15.64 -5.81 -1.71
CA ASP A 6 -16.83 -4.95 -1.69
C ASP A 6 -16.62 -3.82 -2.72
N ALA A 7 -17.67 -3.20 -3.26
CA ALA A 7 -17.49 -2.10 -4.23
C ALA A 7 -16.67 -0.93 -3.66
N ARG A 8 -16.58 -0.84 -2.33
CA ARG A 8 -15.70 0.06 -1.57
C ARG A 8 -14.22 -0.33 -1.56
N ASP A 9 -13.88 -1.55 -1.92
CA ASP A 9 -12.50 -2.05 -1.98
C ASP A 9 -11.90 -1.91 -3.39
N VAL A 10 -12.73 -1.58 -4.39
CA VAL A 10 -12.27 -1.31 -5.76
C VAL A 10 -11.69 0.10 -5.83
N VAL A 11 -10.36 0.17 -5.77
CA VAL A 11 -9.60 1.41 -5.88
C VAL A 11 -9.17 1.62 -7.33
N HIS A 12 -9.70 2.66 -7.97
CA HIS A 12 -9.27 3.08 -9.29
C HIS A 12 -8.17 4.16 -9.19
N CYS A 13 -7.17 4.11 -10.07
CA CYS A 13 -6.08 5.10 -10.11
C CYS A 13 -6.59 6.55 -10.22
N GLU A 14 -7.77 6.75 -10.80
CA GLU A 14 -8.44 8.06 -10.94
C GLU A 14 -8.96 8.62 -9.62
N GLN A 15 -9.21 7.76 -8.61
CA GLN A 15 -9.63 8.18 -7.28
C GLN A 15 -8.51 8.88 -6.51
N PHE A 16 -7.24 8.75 -6.95
CA PHE A 16 -6.14 9.47 -6.34
C PHE A 16 -6.02 10.88 -6.91
N THR A 17 -6.39 11.92 -6.16
CA THR A 17 -6.14 13.33 -6.56
C THR A 17 -4.66 13.69 -6.58
N ASP A 18 -3.87 13.11 -5.68
CA ASP A 18 -2.42 13.29 -5.60
C ASP A 18 -1.67 12.44 -6.64
N ALA A 19 -0.87 13.11 -7.48
CA ALA A 19 -0.11 12.45 -8.56
C ALA A 19 0.98 11.49 -8.05
N ALA A 20 1.58 11.74 -6.88
CA ALA A 20 2.55 10.84 -6.29
C ALA A 20 1.87 9.57 -5.77
N GLN A 21 0.69 9.69 -5.14
CA GLN A 21 -0.09 8.53 -4.69
C GLN A 21 -0.60 7.69 -5.86
N ARG A 22 -1.05 8.34 -6.94
CA ARG A 22 -1.43 7.63 -8.17
C ARG A 22 -0.28 6.82 -8.76
N ARG A 23 0.93 7.40 -8.81
CA ARG A 23 2.14 6.69 -9.28
C ARG A 23 2.47 5.50 -8.38
N ARG A 24 2.37 5.66 -7.06
CA ARG A 24 2.63 4.60 -6.09
C ARG A 24 1.66 3.43 -6.23
N ALA A 25 0.36 3.72 -6.31
CA ALA A 25 -0.67 2.71 -6.58
C ALA A 25 -0.37 1.96 -7.90
N GLY A 26 0.01 2.69 -8.95
CA GLY A 26 0.41 2.09 -10.22
C GLY A 26 1.62 1.15 -10.10
N ARG A 27 2.66 1.51 -9.34
CA ARG A 27 3.83 0.64 -9.10
C ARG A 27 3.47 -0.62 -8.33
N LEU A 28 2.66 -0.49 -7.28
CA LEU A 28 2.18 -1.65 -6.50
C LEU A 28 1.40 -2.64 -7.37
N CYS A 29 0.48 -2.14 -8.20
CA CYS A 29 -0.25 -2.97 -9.16
C CYS A 29 0.69 -3.64 -10.18
N GLY A 30 1.71 -2.92 -10.67
CA GLY A 30 2.71 -3.46 -11.59
C GLY A 30 3.55 -4.58 -10.98
N HIS A 31 4.01 -4.42 -9.74
CA HIS A 31 4.73 -5.48 -9.02
C HIS A 31 3.81 -6.68 -8.74
N PHE A 32 2.52 -6.44 -8.44
CA PHE A 32 1.55 -7.52 -8.25
C PHE A 32 1.31 -8.35 -9.52
N ASP A 33 1.21 -7.70 -10.67
CA ASP A 33 1.01 -8.40 -11.95
C ASP A 33 2.19 -9.35 -12.26
N ALA A 34 3.41 -8.92 -11.95
CA ALA A 34 4.61 -9.73 -12.11
C ALA A 34 4.65 -10.97 -11.18
N VAL A 35 4.04 -10.91 -9.99
CA VAL A 35 3.97 -12.07 -9.08
C VAL A 35 2.76 -12.97 -9.34
N ARG A 36 1.82 -12.58 -10.20
CA ARG A 36 0.57 -13.31 -10.47
C ARG A 36 0.80 -14.70 -11.09
N GLY A 37 1.95 -14.93 -11.72
CA GLY A 37 2.36 -16.22 -12.27
C GLY A 37 2.92 -17.22 -11.24
N LEU A 38 3.03 -16.82 -9.97
CA LEU A 38 3.57 -17.64 -8.89
C LEU A 38 2.47 -18.48 -8.21
N ASP A 39 2.79 -19.10 -7.07
CA ASP A 39 1.87 -19.95 -6.31
C ASP A 39 0.50 -19.26 -6.05
N PRO A 40 -0.61 -19.85 -6.52
CA PRO A 40 -1.92 -19.18 -6.54
C PRO A 40 -2.49 -18.91 -5.13
N SER A 41 -2.16 -19.76 -4.15
CA SER A 41 -2.63 -19.57 -2.77
C SER A 41 -1.97 -18.35 -2.12
N ARG A 42 -0.68 -18.15 -2.40
CA ARG A 42 0.09 -16.99 -1.92
C ARG A 42 -0.27 -15.72 -2.67
N VAL A 43 -0.47 -15.80 -3.99
CA VAL A 43 -0.95 -14.66 -4.79
C VAL A 43 -2.27 -14.13 -4.25
N ALA A 44 -3.23 -15.00 -3.90
CA ALA A 44 -4.51 -14.58 -3.32
C ALA A 44 -4.39 -13.90 -1.94
N LEU A 45 -3.33 -14.20 -1.18
CA LEU A 45 -3.04 -13.48 0.07
C LEU A 45 -2.42 -12.12 -0.21
N VAL A 46 -1.43 -12.06 -1.10
CA VAL A 46 -0.80 -10.80 -1.53
C VAL A 46 -1.82 -9.86 -2.16
N GLU A 47 -2.74 -10.37 -2.97
CA GLU A 47 -3.84 -9.62 -3.57
C GLU A 47 -4.71 -8.94 -2.49
N ARG A 48 -5.06 -9.66 -1.43
CA ARG A 48 -5.82 -9.10 -0.31
C ARG A 48 -5.04 -8.01 0.43
N LEU A 49 -3.74 -8.19 0.62
CA LEU A 49 -2.88 -7.18 1.24
C LEU A 49 -2.74 -5.94 0.36
N LEU A 50 -2.61 -6.12 -0.96
CA LEU A 50 -2.61 -5.05 -1.95
C LEU A 50 -3.90 -4.25 -1.89
N TRP A 51 -5.07 -4.91 -1.88
CA TRP A 51 -6.35 -4.21 -1.77
C TRP A 51 -6.46 -3.41 -0.48
N ARG A 52 -6.09 -3.99 0.67
CA ARG A 52 -6.04 -3.25 1.96
C ARG A 52 -5.12 -2.03 1.87
N ALA A 53 -3.92 -2.19 1.32
CA ALA A 53 -2.95 -1.11 1.14
C ALA A 53 -3.51 0.03 0.27
N LEU A 54 -4.16 -0.30 -0.85
CA LEU A 54 -4.78 0.68 -1.75
C LEU A 54 -5.96 1.41 -1.06
N VAL A 55 -6.78 0.69 -0.30
CA VAL A 55 -7.90 1.28 0.46
C VAL A 55 -7.39 2.25 1.51
N ALA A 56 -6.39 1.89 2.32
CA ALA A 56 -5.83 2.84 3.28
C ALA A 56 -5.15 4.03 2.62
N LEU A 57 -4.53 3.83 1.45
CA LEU A 57 -3.94 4.94 0.70
C LEU A 57 -5.02 5.93 0.27
N ARG A 58 -6.16 5.44 -0.24
CA ARG A 58 -7.34 6.26 -0.56
C ARG A 58 -7.89 6.96 0.68
N ASP A 59 -8.09 6.23 1.77
CA ASP A 59 -8.68 6.78 3.00
C ASP A 59 -7.75 7.82 3.67
N SER A 60 -6.44 7.76 3.40
CA SER A 60 -5.45 8.75 3.84
C SER A 60 -5.49 10.07 3.06
N GLN A 61 -6.09 10.12 1.87
CA GLN A 61 -6.10 11.30 1.02
C GLN A 61 -6.73 12.55 1.65
N PRO A 62 -7.96 12.50 2.22
CA PRO A 62 -8.55 13.69 2.84
C PRO A 62 -7.69 14.23 3.97
N LEU A 63 -6.99 13.36 4.70
CA LEU A 63 -6.07 13.77 5.76
C LEU A 63 -4.82 14.48 5.20
N ARG A 64 -4.24 13.95 4.11
CA ARG A 64 -3.11 14.59 3.41
C ARG A 64 -3.50 15.95 2.85
N GLU A 65 -4.68 16.07 2.24
CA GLU A 65 -5.19 17.34 1.71
C GLU A 65 -5.44 18.35 2.84
N ALA A 66 -6.01 17.91 3.96
CA ALA A 66 -6.23 18.75 5.13
C ALA A 66 -4.90 19.28 5.69
N LEU A 67 -3.89 18.42 5.84
CA LEU A 67 -2.55 18.82 6.28
C LEU A 67 -1.85 19.76 5.29
N ALA A 68 -1.99 19.54 3.98
CA ALA A 68 -1.40 20.39 2.95
C ALA A 68 -2.02 21.80 2.93
N ARG A 69 -3.31 21.94 3.24
CA ARG A 69 -4.01 23.24 3.34
C ARG A 69 -3.79 23.93 4.69
N THR A 70 -3.18 23.24 5.63
CA THR A 70 -3.01 23.76 6.98
C THR A 70 -1.85 24.75 7.03
N GLU A 71 -2.17 26.05 7.17
CA GLU A 71 -1.17 27.10 7.36
C GLU A 71 -0.49 27.01 8.72
N ASN A 72 0.80 27.34 8.73
CA ASN A 72 1.69 27.20 9.88
C ASN A 72 1.40 28.27 10.95
N ARG A 73 0.35 28.05 11.75
CA ARG A 73 0.01 28.90 12.91
C ARG A 73 0.66 28.37 14.19
N PRO A 74 1.20 29.26 15.04
CA PRO A 74 1.73 28.87 16.34
C PRO A 74 0.62 28.21 17.19
N GLY A 75 0.92 27.04 17.77
CA GLY A 75 -0.01 26.20 18.52
C GLY A 75 -0.63 25.05 17.73
N LEU A 76 -0.59 25.10 16.39
CA LEU A 76 -1.14 24.05 15.54
C LEU A 76 -0.15 22.90 15.30
N ALA A 77 1.15 23.15 15.42
CA ALA A 77 2.21 22.17 15.22
C ALA A 77 2.03 20.90 16.06
N ALA A 78 1.56 21.03 17.30
CA ALA A 78 1.27 19.88 18.16
C ALA A 78 0.02 19.11 17.71
N ALA A 79 -1.01 19.81 17.23
CA ALA A 79 -2.26 19.20 16.77
C ALA A 79 -2.09 18.43 15.45
N ILE A 80 -1.18 18.88 14.58
CA ILE A 80 -0.87 18.18 13.32
C ILE A 80 0.21 17.11 13.47
N ALA A 81 0.97 17.11 14.57
CA ALA A 81 2.06 16.15 14.77
C ALA A 81 1.57 14.70 14.77
N GLU A 82 0.47 14.41 15.47
CA GLU A 82 -0.07 13.05 15.59
C GLU A 82 -0.65 12.53 14.26
N PRO A 83 -1.50 13.30 13.54
CA PRO A 83 -1.93 12.90 12.20
C PRO A 83 -0.78 12.73 11.19
N THR A 84 0.25 13.60 11.28
CA THR A 84 1.42 13.51 10.41
C THR A 84 2.24 12.25 10.70
N ARG A 85 2.39 11.87 11.97
CA ARG A 85 3.04 10.61 12.36
C ARG A 85 2.28 9.40 11.86
N GLY A 86 0.94 9.39 12.01
CA GLY A 86 0.11 8.31 11.49
C GLY A 86 0.24 8.13 9.98
N LEU A 87 0.29 9.23 9.22
CA LEU A 87 0.55 9.18 7.79
C LEU A 87 1.97 8.69 7.45
N ALA A 88 2.98 9.15 8.20
CA ALA A 88 4.36 8.70 7.99
C ALA A 88 4.53 7.21 8.30
N GLU A 89 3.82 6.69 9.30
CA GLU A 89 3.81 5.27 9.61
C GLU A 89 3.12 4.45 8.51
N LEU A 90 1.95 4.91 8.03
CA LEU A 90 1.27 4.30 6.89
C LEU A 90 2.19 4.29 5.66
N ASP A 91 2.82 5.41 5.34
CA ASP A 91 3.76 5.52 4.22
C ASP A 91 4.92 4.54 4.36
N ARG A 92 5.48 4.41 5.57
CA ARG A 92 6.56 3.46 5.85
C ARG A 92 6.13 2.00 5.68
N ARG A 93 4.91 1.64 6.10
CA ARG A 93 4.37 0.28 5.93
C ARG A 93 4.13 -0.03 4.46
N LEU A 94 3.61 0.93 3.70
CA LEU A 94 3.44 0.81 2.25
C LEU A 94 4.77 0.67 1.52
N ASP A 95 5.80 1.42 1.91
CA ASP A 95 7.16 1.28 1.35
C ASP A 95 7.74 -0.10 1.63
N GLN A 96 7.58 -0.63 2.85
CA GLN A 96 8.05 -1.97 3.19
C GLN A 96 7.34 -3.06 2.37
N PHE A 97 6.04 -2.89 2.14
CA PHE A 97 5.27 -3.79 1.30
C PHE A 97 5.71 -3.70 -0.18
N GLU A 98 5.91 -2.48 -0.70
CA GLU A 98 6.43 -2.25 -2.06
C GLU A 98 7.82 -2.87 -2.26
N ASP A 99 8.74 -2.65 -1.31
CA ASP A 99 10.10 -3.18 -1.34
C ASP A 99 10.11 -4.72 -1.27
N ALA A 100 9.28 -5.30 -0.41
CA ALA A 100 9.16 -6.75 -0.31
C ALA A 100 8.57 -7.37 -1.59
N LEU A 101 7.60 -6.72 -2.23
CA LEU A 101 7.10 -7.14 -3.54
C LEU A 101 8.17 -7.01 -4.62
N ARG A 102 8.94 -5.93 -4.63
CA ARG A 102 10.04 -5.74 -5.57
C ARG A 102 11.07 -6.85 -5.45
N ILE A 103 11.46 -7.21 -4.22
CA ILE A 103 12.37 -8.34 -3.96
C ILE A 103 11.82 -9.64 -4.54
N VAL A 104 10.53 -9.92 -4.38
CA VAL A 104 9.91 -11.12 -4.97
C VAL A 104 9.98 -11.11 -6.50
N VAL A 105 9.82 -9.94 -7.14
CA VAL A 105 9.86 -9.78 -8.61
C VAL A 105 11.29 -9.86 -9.15
N GLU A 106 12.26 -9.30 -8.43
CA GLU A 106 13.67 -9.31 -8.80
C GLU A 106 14.34 -10.68 -8.52
N GLU A 107 13.79 -11.46 -7.58
CA GLU A 107 14.29 -12.78 -7.26
C GLU A 107 14.01 -13.77 -8.39
N SER A 108 15.07 -14.37 -8.91
CA SER A 108 15.00 -15.33 -10.03
C SER A 108 15.00 -16.77 -9.52
N ASP A 109 15.41 -17.01 -8.28
CA ASP A 109 15.38 -18.32 -7.66
C ASP A 109 13.98 -18.65 -7.10
N PRO A 110 13.34 -19.75 -7.51
CA PRO A 110 11.97 -20.07 -7.10
C PRO A 110 11.84 -20.42 -5.60
N GLU A 111 12.89 -20.95 -4.96
CA GLU A 111 12.86 -21.27 -3.52
C GLU A 111 12.97 -20.00 -2.67
N LEU A 112 13.84 -19.07 -3.09
CA LEU A 112 13.98 -17.76 -2.47
C LEU A 112 12.73 -16.90 -2.71
N THR A 113 12.16 -16.94 -3.91
CA THR A 113 10.88 -16.30 -4.26
C THR A 113 9.77 -16.78 -3.33
N GLY A 114 9.70 -18.09 -3.07
CA GLY A 114 8.77 -18.68 -2.12
C GLY A 114 8.99 -18.20 -0.68
N THR A 115 10.23 -17.94 -0.27
CA THR A 115 10.52 -17.40 1.07
C THR A 115 10.20 -15.91 1.16
N ALA A 116 10.52 -15.13 0.13
CA ALA A 116 10.22 -13.71 0.02
C ALA A 116 8.70 -13.45 0.00
N LEU A 117 7.92 -14.24 -0.74
CA LEU A 117 6.44 -14.21 -0.70
C LEU A 117 5.89 -14.49 0.69
N ARG A 118 6.51 -15.41 1.43
CA ARG A 118 6.12 -15.73 2.81
C ARG A 118 6.36 -14.53 3.74
N ARG A 119 7.43 -13.76 3.49
CA ARG A 119 7.74 -12.52 4.21
C ARG A 119 6.77 -11.39 3.85
N VAL A 120 6.42 -11.23 2.57
CA VAL A 120 5.38 -10.28 2.12
C VAL A 120 4.05 -10.58 2.82
N ALA A 121 3.65 -11.86 2.86
CA ALA A 121 2.45 -12.31 3.54
C ALA A 121 2.43 -12.02 5.05
N ALA A 122 3.60 -11.95 5.70
CA ALA A 122 3.74 -11.63 7.11
C ALA A 122 3.78 -10.12 7.38
N LEU A 123 4.05 -9.30 6.35
CA LEU A 123 3.89 -7.86 6.43
C LEU A 123 2.40 -7.57 6.35
N ASP A 124 1.75 -7.41 7.50
CA ASP A 124 0.41 -6.82 7.55
C ASP A 124 0.58 -5.29 7.36
N PRO A 125 0.13 -4.72 6.23
CA PRO A 125 0.32 -3.30 5.98
C PRO A 125 -0.57 -2.42 6.89
N LEU A 126 -1.59 -2.99 7.57
CA LEU A 126 -2.67 -2.23 8.24
C LEU A 126 -3.24 -2.90 9.49
#